data_AF-A0A961IF68-F1
#
_entry.id   AF-A0A961IF68-F1
#
_cell.length_a   1.000
_cell.length_b   1.000
_cell.length_c   1.000
_cell.angle_alpha   90.00
_cell.angle_beta   90.00
_cell.angle_gamma   90.00
#
_symmetry.space_group_name_H-M   'P 1'
#
loop_
_entity.id
_entity.type
_entity.pdbx_description
1 polymer ?
#
loop_
_entity_poly.entity_id
_entity_poly.type
_entity_poly.pdbx_seq_one_letter_code
_entity_poly.pdbx_strand_id
1 'polypeptide(L)'
;MVDKSKKEAERIHVALIGCGRIADLHIPGYRSNPHARLYALCDTDPDLLKRRQKQWKVPVTYTDYQAVLADEQIHAVEILTPQLMHADMVVQAARAGKHIAVQKPMTVDLKSADRMLAEVRKAGVIFKVTENYVFYPPIVEARRFIDSGVIGEPIGLRIKYIGGQGGWPVPASAWEWRMREKSAGRGPVAFDHGHHLWSTGWFLLGSPDKVHAWIDSIDGIVDCPGVVTWQVRDSRRMGSCEMMHAHDLKIQSDYYANDEWIEVTGSRGILFIRRCTGNIHSGPVIQIYSGHRKLEEVRVKSDWAGGFEGATHNFINAIRGIEPPRLSGAEGREILRFALAVARSVQIQRAVFVDELDHPFPAWYAWRRRRAERKRLGGRPGLLQRLLPDRTGKYAPQADALTRQLLERYNSQAAGDWRVSLALILTADSGVPEQRYTLRIDRKDIQLEEGQADSTAVLTLTCPAGVWAAILLKKKRIETAVLTGRLKADGKVEEGLKLRSAFGL
;
A
#
# COMPACT_ATOMS: atom_id res chain seq x y z
N MET A 1 -16.20 -14.97 -47.19
CA MET A 1 -14.78 -15.04 -46.77
C MET A 1 -14.26 -13.61 -46.68
N VAL A 2 -14.11 -13.05 -45.48
CA VAL A 2 -13.46 -11.74 -45.33
C VAL A 2 -11.99 -11.95 -45.67
N ASP A 3 -11.49 -11.15 -46.61
CA ASP A 3 -10.15 -11.24 -47.19
C ASP A 3 -9.06 -11.29 -46.11
N LYS A 4 -8.23 -12.35 -46.12
CA LYS A 4 -7.10 -12.51 -45.20
C LYS A 4 -6.14 -11.33 -45.29
N SER A 5 -5.97 -10.75 -46.48
CA SER A 5 -5.07 -9.60 -46.71
C SER A 5 -5.53 -8.36 -45.92
N LYS A 6 -6.84 -8.11 -45.89
CA LYS A 6 -7.45 -6.98 -45.18
C LYS A 6 -7.36 -7.15 -43.65
N LYS A 7 -7.53 -8.38 -43.16
CA LYS A 7 -7.29 -8.73 -41.74
C LYS A 7 -5.82 -8.59 -41.33
N GLU A 8 -4.88 -8.77 -42.25
CA GLU A 8 -3.45 -8.67 -41.99
C GLU A 8 -3.00 -7.20 -41.96
N ALA A 9 -3.55 -6.34 -42.83
CA ALA A 9 -3.33 -4.90 -42.83
C ALA A 9 -3.87 -4.17 -41.57
N GLU A 10 -4.84 -4.75 -40.87
CA GLU A 10 -5.41 -4.19 -39.63
C GLU A 10 -4.64 -4.56 -38.36
N ARG A 11 -3.62 -5.44 -38.43
CA ARG A 11 -2.87 -5.89 -37.25
C ARG A 11 -1.75 -4.94 -36.88
N ILE A 12 -1.59 -4.74 -35.56
CA ILE A 12 -0.43 -4.05 -35.01
C ILE A 12 0.78 -4.99 -35.09
N HIS A 13 1.75 -4.65 -35.92
CA HIS A 13 3.02 -5.34 -35.99
C HIS A 13 3.91 -4.92 -34.82
N VAL A 14 4.33 -5.91 -34.04
CA VAL A 14 5.12 -5.71 -32.83
C VAL A 14 6.50 -6.36 -32.97
N ALA A 15 7.52 -5.65 -32.52
CA ALA A 15 8.85 -6.19 -32.34
C ALA A 15 9.16 -6.46 -30.86
N LEU A 16 9.70 -7.63 -30.54
CA LEU A 16 10.27 -7.91 -29.23
C LEU A 16 11.76 -7.61 -29.22
N ILE A 17 12.20 -6.70 -28.35
CA ILE A 17 13.61 -6.34 -28.15
C ILE A 17 14.08 -6.99 -26.84
N GLY A 18 14.96 -7.99 -26.94
CA GLY A 18 15.36 -8.87 -25.85
C GLY A 18 14.61 -10.20 -25.90
N CYS A 19 15.29 -11.26 -26.32
CA CYS A 19 14.74 -12.60 -26.54
C CYS A 19 15.12 -13.60 -25.44
N GLY A 20 15.48 -13.07 -24.26
CA GLY A 20 15.87 -13.84 -23.08
C GLY A 20 14.74 -14.66 -22.46
N ARG A 21 14.97 -15.18 -21.25
CA ARG A 21 14.05 -16.13 -20.61
C ARG A 21 12.64 -15.57 -20.40
N ILE A 22 12.53 -14.30 -20.01
CA ILE A 22 11.23 -13.68 -19.70
C ILE A 22 10.32 -13.58 -20.93
N ALA A 23 10.90 -13.48 -22.14
CA ALA A 23 10.14 -13.40 -23.39
C ALA A 23 9.21 -14.61 -23.59
N ASP A 24 9.58 -15.80 -23.07
CA ASP A 24 8.75 -17.01 -23.15
C ASP A 24 7.32 -16.78 -22.62
N LEU A 25 7.13 -15.87 -21.65
CA LEU A 25 5.83 -15.58 -21.03
C LEU A 25 5.00 -14.54 -21.79
N HIS A 26 5.63 -13.75 -22.67
CA HIS A 26 4.94 -12.71 -23.46
C HIS A 26 4.39 -13.25 -24.77
N ILE A 27 5.03 -14.28 -25.34
CA ILE A 27 4.63 -14.89 -26.61
C ILE A 27 3.16 -15.35 -26.64
N PRO A 28 2.60 -16.01 -25.59
CA PRO A 28 1.20 -16.40 -25.57
C PRO A 28 0.23 -15.22 -25.72
N GLY A 29 0.57 -14.06 -25.14
CA GLY A 29 -0.22 -12.83 -25.24
C GLY A 29 -0.38 -12.37 -26.69
N TYR A 30 0.70 -12.36 -27.47
CA TYR A 30 0.65 -11.99 -28.89
C TYR A 30 -0.01 -13.06 -29.76
N ARG A 31 0.26 -14.35 -29.49
CA ARG A 31 -0.33 -15.45 -30.28
C ARG A 31 -1.85 -15.54 -30.15
N SER A 32 -2.37 -15.23 -28.96
CA SER A 32 -3.80 -15.26 -28.65
C SER A 32 -4.52 -13.98 -29.07
N ASN A 33 -3.81 -12.91 -29.46
CA ASN A 33 -4.42 -11.63 -29.80
C ASN A 33 -4.67 -11.52 -31.33
N PRO A 34 -5.93 -11.44 -31.78
CA PRO A 34 -6.23 -11.38 -33.22
C PRO A 34 -5.83 -10.06 -33.89
N HIS A 35 -5.55 -9.02 -33.11
CA HIS A 35 -5.22 -7.66 -33.56
C HIS A 35 -3.73 -7.33 -33.49
N ALA A 36 -2.90 -8.28 -33.06
CA ALA A 36 -1.46 -8.12 -33.03
C ALA A 36 -0.78 -9.19 -33.87
N ARG A 37 0.40 -8.85 -34.38
CA ARG A 37 1.33 -9.81 -34.98
C ARG A 37 2.68 -9.59 -34.35
N LEU A 38 3.21 -10.64 -33.72
CA LEU A 38 4.63 -10.67 -33.40
C LEU A 38 5.40 -10.79 -34.72
N TYR A 39 5.94 -9.66 -35.18
CA TYR A 39 6.50 -9.49 -36.52
C TYR A 39 8.03 -9.61 -36.51
N ALA A 40 8.68 -9.05 -35.50
CA ALA A 40 10.14 -9.04 -35.41
C ALA A 40 10.63 -9.49 -34.04
N LEU A 41 11.80 -10.14 -34.03
CA LEU A 41 12.60 -10.37 -32.84
C LEU A 41 13.92 -9.61 -32.94
N CYS A 42 14.39 -9.08 -31.82
CA CYS A 42 15.67 -8.41 -31.75
C CYS A 42 16.45 -8.88 -30.53
N ASP A 43 17.71 -9.28 -30.74
CA ASP A 43 18.65 -9.65 -29.68
C ASP A 43 20.08 -9.56 -30.22
N THR A 44 21.05 -9.27 -29.35
CA THR A 44 22.46 -9.23 -29.77
C THR A 44 23.03 -10.62 -30.05
N ASP A 45 22.39 -11.69 -29.56
CA ASP A 45 22.79 -13.08 -29.78
C ASP A 45 22.10 -13.67 -31.04
N PRO A 46 22.83 -13.86 -32.16
CA PRO A 46 22.26 -14.39 -33.41
C PRO A 46 21.83 -15.86 -33.29
N ASP A 47 22.46 -16.67 -32.44
CA ASP A 47 22.12 -18.08 -32.25
C ASP A 47 20.83 -18.21 -31.43
N LEU A 48 20.69 -17.39 -30.39
CA LEU A 48 19.43 -17.24 -29.67
C LEU A 48 18.31 -16.81 -30.63
N LEU A 49 18.53 -15.78 -31.45
CA LEU A 49 17.55 -15.32 -32.43
C LEU A 49 17.13 -16.44 -33.38
N LYS A 50 18.07 -17.17 -33.99
CA LYS A 50 17.77 -18.27 -34.90
C LYS A 50 16.90 -19.35 -34.23
N ARG A 51 17.22 -19.70 -32.99
CA ARG A 51 16.43 -20.66 -32.19
C ARG A 51 15.03 -20.13 -31.90
N ARG A 52 14.92 -18.89 -31.41
CA ARG A 52 13.66 -18.25 -31.03
C ARG A 52 12.77 -17.96 -32.24
N GLN A 53 13.33 -17.53 -33.36
CA GLN A 53 12.62 -17.31 -34.62
C GLN A 53 11.90 -18.58 -35.07
N LYS A 54 12.60 -19.73 -35.07
CA LYS A 54 12.02 -21.03 -35.39
C LYS A 54 10.96 -21.46 -34.37
N GLN A 55 11.26 -21.34 -33.08
CA GLN A 55 10.35 -21.72 -31.98
C GLN A 55 9.06 -20.90 -31.98
N TRP A 56 9.18 -19.59 -32.22
CA TRP A 56 8.09 -18.64 -32.11
C TRP A 56 7.37 -18.39 -33.43
N LYS A 57 7.97 -18.79 -34.56
CA LYS A 57 7.49 -18.62 -35.94
C LYS A 57 7.34 -17.15 -36.31
N VAL A 58 8.36 -16.36 -36.02
CA VAL A 58 8.40 -14.90 -36.29
C VAL A 58 9.12 -14.65 -37.63
N PRO A 59 8.58 -13.79 -38.51
CA PRO A 59 9.11 -13.66 -39.86
C PRO A 59 10.48 -12.99 -39.92
N VAL A 60 10.74 -11.97 -39.10
CA VAL A 60 11.95 -11.15 -39.20
C VAL A 60 12.76 -11.17 -37.90
N THR A 61 14.08 -11.12 -38.02
CA THR A 61 15.02 -10.99 -36.90
C THR A 61 16.00 -9.84 -37.15
N TYR A 62 16.42 -9.18 -36.08
CA TYR A 62 17.40 -8.09 -36.10
C TYR A 62 18.42 -8.32 -34.99
N THR A 63 19.69 -8.01 -35.24
CA THR A 63 20.73 -7.99 -34.21
C THR A 63 20.97 -6.60 -33.61
N ASP A 64 20.37 -5.58 -34.21
CA ASP A 64 20.43 -4.19 -33.78
C ASP A 64 19.02 -3.60 -33.66
N TYR A 65 18.71 -3.03 -32.50
CA TYR A 65 17.40 -2.42 -32.26
C TYR A 65 17.21 -1.13 -33.06
N GLN A 66 18.27 -0.46 -33.53
CA GLN A 66 18.10 0.70 -34.42
C GLN A 66 17.45 0.30 -35.75
N ALA A 67 17.81 -0.88 -36.28
CA ALA A 67 17.20 -1.41 -37.49
C ALA A 67 15.72 -1.76 -37.28
N VAL A 68 15.34 -2.20 -36.06
CA VAL A 68 13.92 -2.36 -35.68
C VAL A 68 13.19 -1.01 -35.70
N LEU A 69 13.81 0.04 -35.15
CA LEU A 69 13.20 1.37 -35.09
C LEU A 69 13.06 2.02 -36.48
N ALA A 70 13.96 1.70 -37.41
CA ALA A 70 13.92 2.17 -38.79
C ALA A 70 12.93 1.42 -39.68
N ASP A 71 12.44 0.24 -39.29
CA ASP A 71 11.46 -0.52 -40.09
C ASP A 71 10.06 0.08 -39.96
N GLU A 72 9.53 0.61 -41.06
CA GLU A 72 8.19 1.18 -41.15
C GLU A 72 7.07 0.15 -40.96
N GLN A 73 7.34 -1.14 -41.20
CA GLN A 73 6.37 -2.21 -40.96
C GLN A 73 6.15 -2.51 -39.48
N ILE A 74 6.98 -1.96 -38.58
CA ILE A 74 6.87 -2.16 -37.14
C ILE A 74 6.15 -0.97 -36.53
N HIS A 75 4.99 -1.20 -35.91
CA HIS A 75 4.17 -0.16 -35.30
C HIS A 75 4.46 0.02 -33.81
N ALA A 76 4.86 -1.06 -33.13
CA ALA A 76 5.10 -1.07 -31.70
C ALA A 76 6.32 -1.93 -31.33
N VAL A 77 6.93 -1.62 -30.20
CA VAL A 77 8.03 -2.39 -29.60
C VAL A 77 7.68 -2.80 -28.18
N GLU A 78 8.05 -4.01 -27.79
CA GLU A 78 8.10 -4.43 -26.40
C GLU A 78 9.55 -4.73 -26.00
N ILE A 79 10.04 -3.97 -25.02
CA ILE A 79 11.44 -3.96 -24.57
C ILE A 79 11.56 -4.83 -23.32
N LEU A 80 12.29 -5.95 -23.45
CA LEU A 80 12.50 -6.98 -22.43
C LEU A 80 14.00 -7.11 -22.04
N THR A 81 14.77 -6.05 -22.25
CA THR A 81 16.23 -6.01 -22.00
C THR A 81 16.56 -5.78 -20.51
N PRO A 82 17.84 -5.78 -20.11
CA PRO A 82 18.23 -5.31 -18.78
C PRO A 82 17.81 -3.84 -18.52
N GLN A 83 17.40 -3.56 -17.27
CA GLN A 83 16.76 -2.28 -16.88
C GLN A 83 17.57 -1.01 -17.12
N LEU A 84 18.91 -1.09 -17.15
CA LEU A 84 19.77 0.05 -17.47
C LEU A 84 19.62 0.52 -18.93
N MET A 85 19.20 -0.36 -19.84
CA MET A 85 19.06 -0.07 -21.26
C MET A 85 17.69 0.55 -21.60
N HIS A 86 16.70 0.39 -20.71
CA HIS A 86 15.31 0.77 -20.95
C HIS A 86 15.18 2.25 -21.33
N ALA A 87 15.83 3.16 -20.59
CA ALA A 87 15.61 4.59 -20.78
C ALA A 87 16.01 5.06 -22.18
N ASP A 88 17.19 4.67 -22.65
CA ASP A 88 17.69 5.08 -23.95
C ASP A 88 16.92 4.40 -25.09
N MET A 89 16.52 3.13 -24.93
CA MET A 89 15.69 2.42 -25.90
C MET A 89 14.29 3.02 -26.02
N VAL A 90 13.64 3.35 -24.89
CA VAL A 90 12.31 4.00 -24.89
C VAL A 90 12.37 5.38 -25.53
N VAL A 91 13.39 6.19 -25.21
CA VAL A 91 13.57 7.51 -25.83
C VAL A 91 13.70 7.40 -27.35
N GLN A 92 14.51 6.46 -27.83
CA GLN A 92 14.74 6.30 -29.27
C GLN A 92 13.53 5.70 -29.98
N ALA A 93 12.84 4.74 -29.36
CA ALA A 93 11.59 4.21 -29.89
C ALA A 93 10.50 5.29 -30.00
N ALA A 94 10.40 6.18 -29.01
CA ALA A 94 9.46 7.29 -29.04
C ALA A 94 9.78 8.26 -30.18
N ARG A 95 11.06 8.61 -30.37
CA ARG A 95 11.52 9.45 -31.50
C ARG A 95 11.24 8.82 -32.86
N ALA A 96 11.29 7.50 -32.96
CA ALA A 96 10.92 6.75 -34.15
C ALA A 96 9.39 6.57 -34.32
N GLY A 97 8.57 7.17 -33.45
CA GLY A 97 7.11 7.13 -33.54
C GLY A 97 6.51 5.76 -33.19
N LYS A 98 7.26 4.87 -32.54
CA LYS A 98 6.78 3.52 -32.18
C LYS A 98 6.00 3.56 -30.87
N HIS A 99 4.91 2.79 -30.77
CA HIS A 99 4.27 2.52 -29.48
C HIS A 99 5.15 1.60 -28.63
N ILE A 100 5.13 1.76 -27.31
CA ILE A 100 6.15 1.15 -26.43
C ILE A 100 5.52 0.45 -25.23
N ALA A 101 5.88 -0.82 -25.05
CA ALA A 101 5.80 -1.50 -23.76
C ALA A 101 7.23 -1.76 -23.27
N VAL A 102 7.51 -1.54 -21.99
CA VAL A 102 8.83 -1.81 -21.40
C VAL A 102 8.69 -2.65 -20.15
N GLN A 103 9.56 -3.64 -19.96
CA GLN A 103 9.53 -4.43 -18.73
C GLN A 103 9.75 -3.60 -17.49
N LYS A 104 9.13 -4.04 -16.39
CA LYS A 104 9.48 -3.57 -15.06
C LYS A 104 10.93 -3.94 -14.70
N PRO A 105 11.60 -3.13 -13.87
CA PRO A 105 11.26 -1.74 -13.58
C PRO A 105 11.45 -0.87 -14.83
N MET A 106 10.68 0.21 -14.96
CA MET A 106 10.75 1.06 -16.16
C MET A 106 12.15 1.62 -16.42
N THR A 107 12.91 1.89 -15.36
CA THR A 107 14.33 2.25 -15.34
C THR A 107 14.83 2.19 -13.90
N VAL A 108 16.03 2.70 -13.62
CA VAL A 108 16.69 2.60 -12.31
C VAL A 108 16.64 3.89 -11.48
N ASP A 109 16.26 5.02 -12.08
CA ASP A 109 16.25 6.33 -11.42
C ASP A 109 15.15 7.26 -11.98
N LEU A 110 14.75 8.26 -11.20
CA LEU A 110 13.66 9.18 -11.56
C LEU A 110 14.01 10.11 -12.73
N LYS A 111 15.28 10.50 -12.87
CA LYS A 111 15.72 11.41 -13.96
C LYS A 111 15.60 10.70 -15.31
N SER A 112 16.01 9.44 -15.37
CA SER A 112 15.83 8.58 -16.53
C SER A 112 14.36 8.37 -16.84
N ALA A 113 13.52 8.15 -15.82
CA ALA A 113 12.07 8.02 -15.99
C ALA A 113 11.46 9.30 -16.57
N ASP A 114 11.80 10.46 -16.01
CA ASP A 114 11.32 11.76 -16.49
C ASP A 114 11.73 12.05 -17.93
N ARG A 115 12.95 11.65 -18.32
CA ARG A 115 13.46 11.74 -19.70
C ARG A 115 12.63 10.86 -20.64
N MET A 116 12.35 9.62 -20.26
CA MET A 116 11.48 8.72 -21.06
C MET A 116 10.09 9.33 -21.26
N LEU A 117 9.46 9.78 -20.18
CA LEU A 117 8.11 10.33 -20.22
C LEU A 117 8.03 11.64 -21.03
N ALA A 118 9.07 12.47 -20.97
CA ALA A 118 9.14 13.69 -21.78
C ALA A 118 9.15 13.37 -23.28
N GLU A 119 9.96 12.40 -23.72
CA GLU A 119 10.07 12.04 -25.14
C GLU A 119 8.82 11.30 -25.63
N VAL A 120 8.25 10.40 -24.83
CA VAL A 120 6.96 9.75 -25.12
C VAL A 120 5.85 10.78 -25.32
N ARG A 121 5.75 11.78 -24.43
CA ARG A 121 4.75 12.85 -24.56
C ARG A 121 4.95 13.68 -25.82
N LYS A 122 6.20 14.01 -26.17
CA LYS A 122 6.51 14.75 -27.41
C LYS A 122 6.11 13.97 -28.65
N ALA A 123 6.33 12.65 -28.65
CA ALA A 123 6.00 11.77 -29.77
C ALA A 123 4.50 11.45 -29.88
N GLY A 124 3.73 11.61 -28.80
CA GLY A 124 2.30 11.29 -28.79
C GLY A 124 2.00 9.78 -28.88
N VAL A 125 2.97 8.93 -28.53
CA VAL A 125 2.83 7.46 -28.61
C VAL A 125 2.30 6.86 -27.31
N ILE A 126 1.55 5.76 -27.42
CA ILE A 126 1.21 4.91 -26.28
C ILE A 126 2.47 4.34 -25.63
N PHE A 127 2.57 4.50 -24.31
CA PHE A 127 3.65 3.96 -23.48
C PHE A 127 3.09 3.31 -22.20
N LYS A 128 3.53 2.09 -21.92
CA LYS A 128 3.25 1.41 -20.64
C LYS A 128 4.44 0.64 -20.09
N VAL A 129 4.41 0.42 -18.78
CA VAL A 129 5.27 -0.52 -18.10
C VAL A 129 4.57 -1.88 -18.05
N THR A 130 5.25 -2.93 -18.48
CA THR A 130 4.77 -4.30 -18.34
C THR A 130 5.16 -4.82 -16.96
N GLU A 131 4.16 -4.85 -16.10
CA GLU A 131 4.20 -5.42 -14.76
C GLU A 131 2.98 -6.33 -14.64
N ASN A 132 3.22 -7.63 -14.63
CA ASN A 132 2.18 -8.63 -14.86
C ASN A 132 1.23 -8.81 -13.66
N TYR A 133 1.62 -8.42 -12.43
CA TYR A 133 0.78 -8.65 -11.24
C TYR A 133 -0.54 -7.86 -11.29
N VAL A 134 -0.54 -6.65 -11.82
CA VAL A 134 -1.79 -5.86 -11.96
C VAL A 134 -2.72 -6.38 -13.05
N PHE A 135 -2.30 -7.43 -13.76
CA PHE A 135 -3.08 -8.19 -14.73
C PHE A 135 -3.27 -9.65 -14.31
N TYR A 136 -2.62 -10.10 -13.23
CA TYR A 136 -2.77 -11.45 -12.70
C TYR A 136 -4.24 -11.65 -12.30
N PRO A 137 -4.95 -12.64 -12.87
CA PRO A 137 -6.41 -12.67 -12.74
C PRO A 137 -6.92 -12.66 -11.28
N PRO A 138 -6.27 -13.33 -10.31
CA PRO A 138 -6.65 -13.20 -8.91
C PRO A 138 -6.52 -11.79 -8.33
N ILE A 139 -5.49 -11.02 -8.68
CA ILE A 139 -5.33 -9.63 -8.22
C ILE A 139 -6.37 -8.73 -8.89
N VAL A 140 -6.64 -8.93 -10.18
CA VAL A 140 -7.68 -8.19 -10.91
C VAL A 140 -9.07 -8.46 -10.32
N GLU A 141 -9.37 -9.72 -10.01
CA GLU A 141 -10.64 -10.11 -9.42
C GLU A 141 -10.76 -9.61 -7.97
N ALA A 142 -9.69 -9.68 -7.18
CA ALA A 142 -9.65 -9.08 -5.86
C ALA A 142 -9.94 -7.58 -5.89
N ARG A 143 -9.38 -6.85 -6.88
CA ARG A 143 -9.70 -5.43 -7.08
C ARG A 143 -11.19 -5.21 -7.34
N ARG A 144 -11.83 -6.05 -8.16
CA ARG A 144 -13.29 -5.97 -8.42
C ARG A 144 -14.11 -6.16 -7.14
N PHE A 145 -13.72 -7.07 -6.25
CA PHE A 145 -14.38 -7.28 -4.96
C PHE A 145 -14.16 -6.11 -3.99
N ILE A 146 -12.95 -5.53 -3.96
CA ILE A 146 -12.69 -4.33 -3.18
C ILE A 146 -13.58 -3.18 -3.67
N ASP A 147 -13.64 -2.96 -4.98
CA ASP A 147 -14.43 -1.90 -5.60
C ASP A 147 -15.95 -2.12 -5.42
N SER A 148 -16.43 -3.37 -5.31
CA SER A 148 -17.84 -3.67 -5.02
C SER A 148 -18.24 -3.36 -3.57
N GLY A 149 -17.27 -3.12 -2.69
CA GLY A 149 -17.50 -2.79 -1.28
C GLY A 149 -17.85 -4.00 -0.41
N VAL A 150 -17.59 -5.23 -0.86
CA VAL A 150 -17.90 -6.46 -0.11
C VAL A 150 -17.20 -6.51 1.26
N ILE A 151 -15.97 -5.96 1.34
CA ILE A 151 -15.21 -5.84 2.60
C ILE A 151 -15.38 -4.48 3.30
N GLY A 152 -16.24 -3.59 2.80
CA GLY A 152 -16.35 -2.22 3.28
C GLY A 152 -15.21 -1.31 2.82
N GLU A 153 -14.90 -0.27 3.61
CA GLU A 153 -13.79 0.63 3.28
C GLU A 153 -12.46 -0.08 3.56
N PRO A 154 -11.51 -0.17 2.59
CA PRO A 154 -10.18 -0.71 2.85
C PRO A 154 -9.45 0.09 3.94
N ILE A 155 -8.87 -0.62 4.90
CA ILE A 155 -8.13 -0.04 6.05
C ILE A 155 -6.66 -0.42 5.99
N GLY A 156 -6.36 -1.66 5.62
CA GLY A 156 -5.00 -2.18 5.65
C GLY A 156 -4.73 -3.23 4.58
N LEU A 157 -3.47 -3.32 4.17
CA LEU A 157 -2.97 -4.37 3.27
C LEU A 157 -1.72 -5.01 3.86
N ARG A 158 -1.63 -6.34 3.80
CA ARG A 158 -0.43 -7.09 4.16
C ARG A 158 0.01 -7.94 2.98
N ILE A 159 1.31 -7.94 2.70
CA ILE A 159 1.95 -8.81 1.72
C ILE A 159 2.98 -9.64 2.47
N LYS A 160 2.97 -10.95 2.24
CA LYS A 160 4.09 -11.82 2.59
C LYS A 160 4.76 -12.26 1.30
N TYR A 161 6.06 -12.09 1.24
CA TYR A 161 6.93 -12.70 0.25
C TYR A 161 7.81 -13.74 0.92
N ILE A 162 7.96 -14.90 0.28
CA ILE A 162 8.95 -15.90 0.63
C ILE A 162 9.66 -16.39 -0.62
N GLY A 163 11.00 -16.34 -0.62
CA GLY A 163 11.86 -16.96 -1.62
C GLY A 163 12.53 -18.21 -1.10
N GLY A 164 12.99 -19.08 -2.01
CA GLY A 164 13.74 -20.30 -1.71
C GLY A 164 14.44 -20.86 -2.95
N GLN A 165 14.55 -22.18 -3.03
CA GLN A 165 15.18 -22.91 -4.14
C GLN A 165 14.15 -23.55 -5.09
N GLY A 166 14.59 -23.76 -6.34
CA GLY A 166 13.81 -24.42 -7.39
C GLY A 166 13.44 -23.47 -8.53
N GLY A 167 12.24 -23.67 -9.09
CA GLY A 167 11.79 -22.93 -10.25
C GLY A 167 12.49 -23.33 -11.55
N TRP A 168 12.26 -22.55 -12.59
CA TRP A 168 12.82 -22.73 -13.91
C TRP A 168 14.31 -22.38 -13.97
N PRO A 169 15.08 -22.99 -14.89
CA PRO A 169 16.48 -22.65 -15.05
C PRO A 169 16.64 -21.21 -15.55
N VAL A 170 17.41 -20.41 -14.82
CA VAL A 170 17.80 -19.04 -15.19
C VAL A 170 19.25 -19.06 -15.69
N PRO A 171 19.54 -18.53 -16.89
CA PRO A 171 20.90 -18.56 -17.45
C PRO A 171 21.87 -17.69 -16.64
N ALA A 172 23.15 -18.07 -16.60
CA ALA A 172 24.20 -17.36 -15.85
C ALA A 172 24.32 -15.87 -16.23
N SER A 173 24.21 -15.54 -17.52
CA SER A 173 24.24 -14.15 -18.00
C SER A 173 23.14 -13.28 -17.39
N ALA A 174 21.99 -13.87 -17.02
CA ALA A 174 20.92 -13.15 -16.34
C ALA A 174 21.22 -12.86 -14.86
N TRP A 175 22.11 -13.64 -14.24
CA TRP A 175 22.62 -13.37 -12.90
C TRP A 175 23.70 -12.30 -12.91
N GLU A 176 24.57 -12.26 -13.93
CA GLU A 176 25.65 -11.28 -14.03
C GLU A 176 25.16 -9.83 -13.95
N TRP A 177 24.16 -9.46 -14.76
CA TRP A 177 23.64 -8.09 -14.73
C TRP A 177 22.88 -7.80 -13.42
N ARG A 178 22.18 -8.78 -12.85
CA ARG A 178 21.51 -8.62 -11.53
C ARG A 178 22.50 -8.39 -10.41
N MET A 179 23.66 -9.05 -10.44
CA MET A 179 24.73 -8.82 -9.46
C MET A 179 25.32 -7.41 -9.59
N ARG A 180 25.43 -6.87 -10.81
CA ARG A 180 25.81 -5.46 -11.02
C ARG A 180 24.78 -4.50 -10.43
N GLU A 181 23.50 -4.75 -10.65
CA GLU A 181 22.41 -3.94 -10.07
C GLU A 181 22.42 -3.99 -8.54
N LYS A 182 22.59 -5.18 -7.96
CA LYS A 182 22.75 -5.37 -6.51
C LYS A 182 23.91 -4.55 -5.96
N SER A 183 25.05 -4.54 -6.66
CA SER A 183 26.24 -3.77 -6.26
C SER A 183 25.99 -2.25 -6.27
N ALA A 184 24.98 -1.81 -7.02
CA ALA A 184 24.52 -0.42 -7.05
C ALA A 184 23.31 -0.15 -6.11
N GLY A 185 23.04 -1.04 -5.15
CA GLY A 185 21.99 -0.87 -4.14
C GLY A 185 20.58 -1.29 -4.59
N ARG A 186 20.47 -2.02 -5.69
CA ARG A 186 19.20 -2.52 -6.25
C ARG A 186 19.13 -4.03 -6.11
N GLY A 187 18.71 -4.48 -4.92
CA GLY A 187 18.68 -5.90 -4.56
C GLY A 187 17.62 -6.72 -5.29
N PRO A 188 17.79 -8.05 -5.37
CA PRO A 188 16.90 -8.94 -6.11
C PRO A 188 15.48 -9.00 -5.55
N VAL A 189 15.30 -8.80 -4.23
CA VAL A 189 13.99 -8.93 -3.57
C VAL A 189 13.30 -7.58 -3.44
N ALA A 190 13.88 -6.60 -2.75
CA ALA A 190 13.18 -5.35 -2.45
C ALA A 190 13.10 -4.41 -3.67
N PHE A 191 14.06 -4.51 -4.60
CA PHE A 191 14.06 -3.73 -5.84
C PHE A 191 13.51 -4.52 -7.03
N ASP A 192 14.16 -5.58 -7.50
CA ASP A 192 13.71 -6.29 -8.73
C ASP A 192 12.32 -6.94 -8.54
N HIS A 193 12.20 -7.88 -7.59
CA HIS A 193 10.91 -8.52 -7.30
C HIS A 193 9.91 -7.55 -6.65
N GLY A 194 10.41 -6.62 -5.84
CA GLY A 194 9.61 -5.66 -5.08
C GLY A 194 8.69 -4.83 -5.96
N HIS A 195 9.04 -4.54 -7.22
CA HIS A 195 8.15 -3.85 -8.15
C HIS A 195 6.80 -4.57 -8.33
N HIS A 196 6.76 -5.91 -8.28
CA HIS A 196 5.51 -6.68 -8.26
C HIS A 196 4.68 -6.35 -7.01
N LEU A 197 5.33 -6.34 -5.84
CA LEU A 197 4.69 -6.12 -4.53
C LEU A 197 4.22 -4.68 -4.38
N TRP A 198 5.03 -3.71 -4.79
CA TRP A 198 4.72 -2.28 -4.77
C TRP A 198 3.58 -1.95 -5.71
N SER A 199 3.58 -2.51 -6.92
CA SER A 199 2.49 -2.33 -7.89
C SER A 199 1.20 -2.96 -7.39
N THR A 200 1.27 -4.11 -6.73
CA THR A 200 0.10 -4.76 -6.12
C THR A 200 -0.47 -3.93 -4.97
N GLY A 201 0.39 -3.43 -4.07
CA GLY A 201 -0.02 -2.54 -2.98
C GLY A 201 -0.66 -1.25 -3.50
N TRP A 202 -0.06 -0.64 -4.53
CA TRP A 202 -0.60 0.53 -5.21
C TRP A 202 -1.96 0.23 -5.87
N PHE A 203 -2.07 -0.90 -6.56
CA PHE A 203 -3.27 -1.28 -7.30
C PHE A 203 -4.46 -1.64 -6.39
N LEU A 204 -4.21 -2.27 -5.24
CA LEU A 204 -5.26 -2.71 -4.33
C LEU A 204 -5.61 -1.70 -3.23
N LEU A 205 -4.64 -0.90 -2.77
CA LEU A 205 -4.82 0.01 -1.62
C LEU A 205 -4.69 1.51 -1.99
N GLY A 206 -3.97 1.83 -3.07
CA GLY A 206 -3.77 3.19 -3.55
C GLY A 206 -2.34 3.72 -3.38
N SER A 207 -2.14 4.97 -3.77
CA SER A 207 -0.80 5.56 -3.88
C SER A 207 -0.12 5.79 -2.52
N PRO A 208 1.15 5.40 -2.33
CA PRO A 208 1.89 5.63 -1.10
C PRO A 208 2.27 7.11 -0.91
N ASP A 209 2.27 7.58 0.34
CA ASP A 209 2.72 8.92 0.73
C ASP A 209 4.02 8.89 1.54
N LYS A 210 4.15 7.90 2.42
CA LYS A 210 5.28 7.77 3.34
C LYS A 210 5.61 6.31 3.59
N VAL A 211 6.89 5.97 3.62
CA VAL A 211 7.40 4.62 3.80
C VAL A 211 8.44 4.56 4.91
N HIS A 212 8.48 3.45 5.64
CA HIS A 212 9.56 3.08 6.55
C HIS A 212 9.97 1.64 6.26
N ALA A 213 11.26 1.40 6.09
CA ALA A 213 11.81 0.09 5.75
C ALA A 213 12.97 -0.28 6.68
N TRP A 214 12.99 -1.54 7.11
CA TRP A 214 14.15 -2.22 7.67
C TRP A 214 14.43 -3.43 6.79
N ILE A 215 15.62 -3.53 6.24
CA ILE A 215 16.04 -4.60 5.33
C ILE A 215 17.48 -4.94 5.68
N ASP A 216 17.72 -6.22 5.93
CA ASP A 216 19.05 -6.79 6.16
C ASP A 216 19.45 -7.67 4.96
N SER A 217 20.59 -8.34 5.03
CA SER A 217 21.03 -9.30 4.03
C SER A 217 21.60 -10.57 4.66
N ILE A 218 20.99 -11.72 4.35
CA ILE A 218 21.40 -13.04 4.87
C ILE A 218 22.81 -13.46 4.47
N ASP A 219 23.25 -13.11 3.26
CA ASP A 219 24.48 -13.60 2.63
C ASP A 219 25.26 -12.46 1.93
N GLY A 220 24.82 -11.22 2.16
CA GLY A 220 25.33 -10.05 1.47
C GLY A 220 24.86 -9.93 0.01
N ILE A 221 24.01 -10.83 -0.51
CA ILE A 221 23.48 -10.83 -1.88
C ILE A 221 21.96 -10.60 -1.87
N VAL A 222 21.24 -11.43 -1.11
CA VAL A 222 19.78 -11.37 -1.00
C VAL A 222 19.41 -10.36 0.09
N ASP A 223 18.63 -9.36 -0.29
CA ASP A 223 18.13 -8.27 0.57
C ASP A 223 16.91 -8.71 1.40
N CYS A 224 17.13 -9.76 2.19
CA CYS A 224 16.24 -10.32 3.19
C CYS A 224 17.04 -10.66 4.45
N PRO A 225 16.40 -10.79 5.64
CA PRO A 225 14.98 -10.49 5.90
C PRO A 225 14.68 -9.00 5.80
N GLY A 226 13.41 -8.66 5.57
CA GLY A 226 13.00 -7.27 5.50
C GLY A 226 11.54 -7.04 5.84
N VAL A 227 11.24 -5.86 6.36
CA VAL A 227 9.89 -5.35 6.56
C VAL A 227 9.78 -3.92 6.02
N VAL A 228 8.79 -3.70 5.16
CA VAL A 228 8.46 -2.40 4.59
C VAL A 228 7.06 -2.04 5.03
N THR A 229 6.86 -0.85 5.57
CA THR A 229 5.55 -0.33 5.96
C THR A 229 5.32 1.01 5.29
N TRP A 230 4.10 1.27 4.84
CA TRP A 230 3.76 2.54 4.21
C TRP A 230 2.38 3.04 4.59
N GLN A 231 2.22 4.35 4.53
CA GLN A 231 0.95 5.05 4.62
C GLN A 231 0.48 5.42 3.23
N VAL A 232 -0.81 5.25 2.97
CA VAL A 232 -1.45 5.67 1.71
C VAL A 232 -1.78 7.15 1.76
N ARG A 233 -1.61 7.82 0.63
CA ARG A 233 -1.86 9.25 0.45
C ARG A 233 -3.26 9.65 0.90
N ASP A 234 -3.32 10.79 1.59
CA ASP A 234 -4.53 11.44 2.10
C ASP A 234 -5.47 10.53 2.91
N SER A 235 -4.93 9.49 3.55
CA SER A 235 -5.73 8.55 4.33
C SER A 235 -4.98 8.05 5.57
N ARG A 236 -5.69 7.29 6.41
CA ARG A 236 -5.11 6.52 7.52
C ARG A 236 -4.82 5.07 7.12
N ARG A 237 -5.02 4.71 5.85
CA ARG A 237 -4.78 3.36 5.36
C ARG A 237 -3.30 3.08 5.33
N MET A 238 -2.93 1.84 5.63
CA MET A 238 -1.54 1.43 5.66
C MET A 238 -1.32 0.11 4.94
N GLY A 239 -0.13 -0.05 4.37
CA GLY A 239 0.32 -1.32 3.86
C GLY A 239 1.58 -1.79 4.57
N SER A 240 1.77 -3.10 4.63
CA SER A 240 3.02 -3.70 5.09
C SER A 240 3.41 -4.87 4.21
N CYS A 241 4.71 -5.04 3.99
CA CYS A 241 5.28 -6.14 3.25
C CYS A 241 6.40 -6.77 4.07
N GLU A 242 6.28 -8.06 4.35
CA GLU A 242 7.34 -8.87 4.96
C GLU A 242 8.03 -9.69 3.87
N MET A 243 9.35 -9.68 3.85
CA MET A 243 10.17 -10.37 2.87
C MET A 243 11.11 -11.32 3.59
N MET A 244 11.05 -12.60 3.22
CA MET A 244 11.88 -13.66 3.75
C MET A 244 12.54 -14.44 2.63
N HIS A 245 13.72 -14.98 2.89
CA HIS A 245 14.37 -15.93 2.00
C HIS A 245 14.78 -17.17 2.81
N ALA A 246 14.21 -18.31 2.47
CA ALA A 246 14.50 -19.60 3.10
C ALA A 246 15.35 -20.40 2.11
N HIS A 247 16.67 -20.25 2.21
CA HIS A 247 17.63 -20.81 1.24
C HIS A 247 17.40 -22.31 0.99
N ASP A 248 17.12 -23.10 2.03
CA ASP A 248 16.99 -24.56 1.89
C ASP A 248 15.57 -25.03 1.54
N LEU A 249 14.60 -24.11 1.47
CA LEU A 249 13.21 -24.44 1.18
C LEU A 249 13.02 -24.61 -0.33
N LYS A 250 12.62 -25.80 -0.77
CA LYS A 250 12.16 -26.03 -2.14
C LYS A 250 10.74 -25.50 -2.31
N ILE A 251 10.56 -24.55 -3.22
CA ILE A 251 9.26 -23.96 -3.53
C ILE A 251 8.71 -24.59 -4.82
N GLN A 252 7.48 -25.10 -4.74
CA GLN A 252 6.76 -25.60 -5.91
C GLN A 252 6.27 -24.42 -6.74
N SER A 253 6.92 -24.18 -7.88
CA SER A 253 6.60 -23.11 -8.83
C SER A 253 7.05 -23.53 -10.23
N ASP A 254 6.24 -23.18 -11.24
CA ASP A 254 6.59 -23.38 -12.65
C ASP A 254 7.56 -22.30 -13.17
N TYR A 255 7.80 -21.25 -12.37
CA TYR A 255 8.54 -20.05 -12.75
C TYR A 255 9.68 -19.77 -11.77
N TYR A 256 9.59 -18.74 -10.94
CA TYR A 256 10.60 -18.42 -9.94
C TYR A 256 10.30 -19.11 -8.61
N ALA A 257 11.34 -19.45 -7.85
CA ALA A 257 11.24 -20.11 -6.55
C ALA A 257 10.84 -19.12 -5.44
N ASN A 258 9.64 -18.59 -5.54
CA ASN A 258 9.03 -17.69 -4.58
C ASN A 258 7.52 -17.84 -4.60
N ASP A 259 6.87 -17.36 -3.55
CA ASP A 259 5.42 -17.20 -3.51
C ASP A 259 5.04 -15.98 -2.68
N GLU A 260 3.83 -15.50 -2.92
CA GLU A 260 3.25 -14.34 -2.24
C GLU A 260 1.81 -14.59 -1.83
N TRP A 261 1.45 -14.15 -0.64
CA TRP A 261 0.05 -14.01 -0.27
C TRP A 261 -0.24 -12.62 0.28
N ILE A 262 -1.45 -12.17 0.00
CA ILE A 262 -1.90 -10.81 0.23
C ILE A 262 -3.19 -10.86 1.03
N GLU A 263 -3.29 -10.00 2.03
CA GLU A 263 -4.50 -9.80 2.82
C GLU A 263 -4.91 -8.33 2.72
N VAL A 264 -6.18 -8.08 2.42
CA VAL A 264 -6.78 -6.75 2.44
C VAL A 264 -7.87 -6.73 3.49
N THR A 265 -7.63 -5.97 4.56
CA THR A 265 -8.62 -5.75 5.62
C THR A 265 -9.43 -4.50 5.31
N GLY A 266 -10.75 -4.64 5.28
CA GLY A 266 -11.70 -3.54 5.20
C GLY A 266 -12.57 -3.42 6.45
N SER A 267 -13.41 -2.39 6.49
CA SER A 267 -14.24 -2.06 7.66
C SER A 267 -15.33 -3.08 7.97
N ARG A 268 -15.64 -3.99 7.05
CA ARG A 268 -16.70 -5.02 7.20
C ARG A 268 -16.22 -6.43 6.83
N GLY A 269 -14.97 -6.60 6.41
CA GLY A 269 -14.50 -7.89 5.95
C GLY A 269 -13.02 -7.94 5.62
N ILE A 270 -12.57 -9.13 5.22
CA ILE A 270 -11.18 -9.41 4.88
C ILE A 270 -11.16 -10.20 3.57
N LEU A 271 -10.31 -9.79 2.64
CA LEU A 271 -10.04 -10.50 1.40
C LEU A 271 -8.63 -11.08 1.45
N PHE A 272 -8.48 -12.34 1.04
CA PHE A 272 -7.22 -13.06 0.97
C PHE A 272 -6.91 -13.45 -0.47
N ILE A 273 -5.67 -13.24 -0.89
CA ILE A 273 -5.07 -13.81 -2.11
C ILE A 273 -3.96 -14.74 -1.64
N ARG A 274 -4.12 -16.06 -1.79
CA ARG A 274 -3.25 -17.05 -1.13
C ARG A 274 -1.97 -17.41 -1.88
N ARG A 275 -1.86 -17.03 -3.16
CA ARG A 275 -0.67 -17.30 -3.99
C ARG A 275 -0.58 -16.30 -5.14
N CYS A 276 0.62 -16.11 -5.67
CA CYS A 276 0.85 -15.36 -6.91
C CYS A 276 1.81 -16.10 -7.85
N THR A 277 3.10 -16.18 -7.51
CA THR A 277 4.10 -16.88 -8.34
C THR A 277 4.08 -18.39 -8.13
N GLY A 278 4.11 -18.81 -6.86
CA GLY A 278 4.26 -20.19 -6.47
C GLY A 278 2.93 -20.86 -6.15
N ASN A 279 3.01 -22.07 -5.60
CA ASN A 279 1.86 -22.85 -5.21
C ASN A 279 2.04 -23.48 -3.82
N ILE A 280 2.56 -22.71 -2.85
CA ILE A 280 2.79 -23.20 -1.48
C ILE A 280 1.46 -23.44 -0.78
N HIS A 281 0.54 -22.48 -0.87
CA HIS A 281 -0.77 -22.59 -0.23
C HIS A 281 -1.78 -23.31 -1.13
N SER A 282 -2.08 -24.56 -0.80
CA SER A 282 -3.20 -25.31 -1.39
C SER A 282 -4.55 -24.69 -1.01
N GLY A 283 -5.53 -24.77 -1.93
CA GLY A 283 -6.88 -24.23 -1.74
C GLY A 283 -7.29 -23.13 -2.75
N PRO A 284 -8.43 -22.48 -2.52
CA PRO A 284 -8.90 -21.38 -3.37
C PRO A 284 -7.93 -20.19 -3.31
N VAL A 285 -7.67 -19.59 -4.47
CA VAL A 285 -6.71 -18.49 -4.57
C VAL A 285 -7.25 -17.21 -3.96
N ILE A 286 -8.56 -16.97 -4.08
CA ILE A 286 -9.24 -15.86 -3.41
C ILE A 286 -10.22 -16.41 -2.37
N GLN A 287 -10.19 -15.79 -1.19
CA GLN A 287 -11.21 -16.00 -0.17
C GLN A 287 -11.67 -14.67 0.43
N ILE A 288 -12.94 -14.59 0.78
CA ILE A 288 -13.54 -13.37 1.34
C ILE A 288 -14.30 -13.73 2.61
N TYR A 289 -14.07 -12.98 3.67
CA TYR A 289 -14.84 -13.02 4.90
C TYR A 289 -15.56 -11.69 5.09
N SER A 290 -16.89 -11.67 5.09
CA SER A 290 -17.72 -10.46 5.16
C SER A 290 -18.54 -10.35 6.47
N GLY A 291 -18.08 -10.98 7.55
CA GLY A 291 -18.77 -10.96 8.85
C GLY A 291 -19.99 -11.89 8.95
N HIS A 292 -20.39 -12.53 7.85
CA HIS A 292 -21.33 -13.66 7.84
C HIS A 292 -20.54 -14.98 7.88
N ARG A 293 -21.03 -15.97 8.63
CA ARG A 293 -20.28 -17.09 9.25
C ARG A 293 -19.38 -17.99 8.36
N LYS A 294 -19.25 -17.78 7.04
CA LYS A 294 -18.44 -18.63 6.15
C LYS A 294 -17.54 -17.81 5.22
N LEU A 295 -16.32 -18.31 4.99
CA LEU A 295 -15.44 -17.83 3.93
C LEU A 295 -16.05 -18.15 2.56
N GLU A 296 -16.24 -17.12 1.74
CA GLU A 296 -16.58 -17.27 0.33
C GLU A 296 -15.31 -17.59 -0.45
N GLU A 297 -15.36 -18.63 -1.29
CA GLU A 297 -14.22 -19.11 -2.07
C GLU A 297 -14.44 -18.80 -3.54
N VAL A 298 -13.50 -18.09 -4.16
CA VAL A 298 -13.62 -17.71 -5.58
C VAL A 298 -12.63 -18.51 -6.40
N ARG A 299 -13.15 -19.22 -7.40
CA ARG A 299 -12.34 -19.95 -8.39
C ARG A 299 -12.07 -19.03 -9.57
N VAL A 300 -10.79 -18.80 -9.84
CA VAL A 300 -10.30 -17.96 -10.92
C VAL A 300 -9.04 -18.61 -11.50
N LYS A 301 -8.77 -18.43 -12.80
CA LYS A 301 -7.49 -18.88 -13.40
C LYS A 301 -6.36 -18.21 -12.64
N SER A 302 -5.44 -18.99 -12.09
CA SER A 302 -4.41 -18.49 -11.18
C SER A 302 -2.99 -18.82 -11.62
N ASP A 303 -2.81 -19.14 -12.91
CA ASP A 303 -1.48 -19.25 -13.49
C ASP A 303 -0.86 -17.86 -13.63
N TRP A 304 0.34 -17.68 -13.07
CA TRP A 304 1.11 -16.44 -13.10
C TRP A 304 1.34 -15.92 -14.53
N ALA A 305 1.50 -16.82 -15.52
CA ALA A 305 1.63 -16.46 -16.93
C ALA A 305 0.40 -15.69 -17.47
N GLY A 306 -0.78 -15.88 -16.88
CA GLY A 306 -2.00 -15.16 -17.28
C GLY A 306 -1.88 -13.64 -17.11
N GLY A 307 -1.02 -13.17 -16.19
CA GLY A 307 -0.75 -11.74 -16.06
C GLY A 307 0.00 -11.15 -17.27
N PHE A 308 0.87 -11.92 -17.91
CA PHE A 308 1.58 -11.48 -19.12
C PHE A 308 0.63 -11.40 -20.31
N GLU A 309 -0.25 -12.40 -20.50
CA GLU A 309 -1.30 -12.37 -21.53
C GLU A 309 -2.17 -11.10 -21.39
N GLY A 310 -2.65 -10.81 -20.18
CA GLY A 310 -3.44 -9.61 -19.89
C GLY A 310 -2.67 -8.32 -20.13
N ALA A 311 -1.38 -8.27 -19.76
CA ALA A 311 -0.53 -7.10 -19.98
C ALA A 311 -0.28 -6.82 -21.48
N THR A 312 -0.11 -7.86 -22.29
CA THR A 312 0.04 -7.76 -23.74
C THR A 312 -1.27 -7.31 -24.38
N HIS A 313 -2.41 -7.89 -23.99
CA HIS A 313 -3.72 -7.52 -24.54
C HIS A 313 -4.06 -6.06 -24.24
N ASN A 314 -3.82 -5.59 -23.02
CA ASN A 314 -4.02 -4.20 -22.65
C ASN A 314 -3.14 -3.24 -23.49
N PHE A 315 -1.90 -3.62 -23.79
CA PHE A 315 -1.04 -2.80 -24.64
C PHE A 315 -1.65 -2.60 -26.05
N ILE A 316 -2.08 -3.69 -26.66
CA ILE A 316 -2.68 -3.69 -28.00
C ILE A 316 -4.01 -2.94 -28.01
N ASN A 317 -4.84 -3.13 -26.98
CA ASN A 317 -6.10 -2.40 -26.84
C ASN A 317 -5.90 -0.90 -26.64
N ALA A 318 -4.85 -0.50 -25.92
CA ALA A 318 -4.49 0.91 -25.74
C ALA A 318 -4.07 1.58 -27.05
N ILE A 319 -3.28 0.91 -27.88
CA ILE A 319 -2.94 1.40 -29.24
C ILE A 319 -4.20 1.58 -30.09
N ARG A 320 -5.19 0.69 -29.93
CA ARG A 320 -6.46 0.74 -30.65
C ARG A 320 -7.48 1.71 -30.06
N GLY A 321 -7.18 2.39 -28.95
CA GLY A 321 -8.09 3.31 -28.28
C GLY A 321 -9.29 2.65 -27.57
N ILE A 322 -9.20 1.35 -27.25
CA ILE A 322 -10.29 0.60 -26.61
C ILE A 322 -10.31 0.81 -25.10
N GLU A 323 -9.13 0.87 -24.48
CA GLU A 323 -8.96 1.09 -23.04
C GLU A 323 -7.63 1.81 -22.79
N PRO A 324 -7.46 2.53 -21.68
CA PRO A 324 -6.17 3.16 -21.38
C PRO A 324 -5.10 2.11 -21.04
N PRO A 325 -3.81 2.44 -21.22
CA PRO A 325 -2.72 1.60 -20.75
C PRO A 325 -2.77 1.54 -19.21
N ARG A 326 -2.92 0.35 -18.65
CA ARG A 326 -2.78 0.11 -17.21
C ARG A 326 -1.29 0.04 -16.86
N LEU A 327 -0.90 0.72 -15.78
CA LEU A 327 0.49 1.08 -15.51
C LEU A 327 1.09 1.87 -16.67
N SER A 328 0.42 2.98 -16.96
CA SER A 328 0.94 4.05 -17.80
C SER A 328 2.32 4.49 -17.32
N GLY A 329 3.08 5.19 -18.17
CA GLY A 329 4.40 5.69 -17.78
C GLY A 329 4.42 6.54 -16.49
N ALA A 330 3.36 7.31 -16.24
CA ALA A 330 3.24 8.10 -15.01
C ALA A 330 3.06 7.19 -13.78
N GLU A 331 2.20 6.18 -13.87
CA GLU A 331 2.00 5.21 -12.78
C GLU A 331 3.26 4.35 -12.56
N GLY A 332 3.94 3.94 -13.64
CA GLY A 332 5.22 3.25 -13.56
C GLY A 332 6.31 4.05 -12.84
N ARG A 333 6.35 5.37 -13.09
CA ARG A 333 7.25 6.29 -12.38
C ARG A 333 6.92 6.36 -10.89
N GLU A 334 5.64 6.35 -10.53
CA GLU A 334 5.21 6.34 -9.12
C GLU A 334 5.65 5.07 -8.39
N ILE A 335 5.54 3.91 -9.03
CA ILE A 335 6.04 2.65 -8.47
C ILE A 335 7.56 2.69 -8.30
N LEU A 336 8.30 3.16 -9.30
CA LEU A 336 9.75 3.33 -9.20
C LEU A 336 10.12 4.29 -8.07
N ARG A 337 9.40 5.41 -7.94
CA ARG A 337 9.59 6.39 -6.87
C ARG A 337 9.39 5.77 -5.49
N PHE A 338 8.39 4.91 -5.34
CA PHE A 338 8.20 4.16 -4.10
C PHE A 338 9.34 3.18 -3.83
N ALA A 339 9.79 2.41 -4.83
CA ALA A 339 10.94 1.50 -4.68
C ALA A 339 12.21 2.23 -4.25
N LEU A 340 12.48 3.41 -4.83
CA LEU A 340 13.61 4.26 -4.45
C LEU A 340 13.43 4.85 -3.04
N ALA A 341 12.21 5.15 -2.62
CA ALA A 341 11.92 5.63 -1.27
C ALA A 341 12.13 4.53 -0.21
N VAL A 342 11.83 3.26 -0.54
CA VAL A 342 12.17 2.08 0.29
C VAL A 342 13.68 2.01 0.49
N ALA A 343 14.45 2.00 -0.60
CA ALA A 343 15.91 1.96 -0.54
C ALA A 343 16.47 3.16 0.25
N ARG A 344 15.92 4.35 0.03
CA ARG A 344 16.32 5.56 0.75
C ARG A 344 16.04 5.44 2.24
N SER A 345 14.88 4.90 2.65
CA SER A 345 14.52 4.70 4.06
C SER A 345 15.52 3.81 4.79
N VAL A 346 16.01 2.76 4.13
CA VAL A 346 17.06 1.88 4.68
C VAL A 346 18.36 2.65 4.84
N GLN A 347 18.79 3.41 3.82
CA GLN A 347 20.04 4.16 3.88
C GLN A 347 20.10 5.19 5.01
N ILE A 348 19.00 5.89 5.27
CA ILE A 348 18.95 7.00 6.24
C ILE A 348 18.29 6.63 7.57
N GLN A 349 17.86 5.37 7.72
CA GLN A 349 17.29 4.81 8.95
C GLN A 349 16.11 5.65 9.51
N ARG A 350 15.22 6.11 8.63
CA ARG A 350 13.98 6.82 9.01
C ARG A 350 12.92 6.71 7.93
N ALA A 351 11.69 7.08 8.30
CA ALA A 351 10.61 7.20 7.33
C ALA A 351 10.90 8.29 6.26
N VAL A 352 10.53 7.99 5.02
CA VAL A 352 10.71 8.82 3.83
C VAL A 352 9.33 9.15 3.25
N PHE A 353 9.06 10.42 2.99
CA PHE A 353 7.90 10.80 2.17
C PHE A 353 8.26 10.56 0.71
N VAL A 354 7.37 9.95 -0.07
CA VAL A 354 7.69 9.57 -1.46
C VAL A 354 8.01 10.82 -2.30
N ASP A 355 7.29 11.92 -2.06
CA ASP A 355 7.52 13.24 -2.69
C ASP A 355 8.85 13.91 -2.28
N GLU A 356 9.53 13.41 -1.25
CA GLU A 356 10.87 13.90 -0.87
C GLU A 356 11.88 13.73 -2.02
N LEU A 357 11.69 12.69 -2.85
CA LEU A 357 12.61 12.35 -3.95
C LEU A 357 12.51 13.28 -5.16
N ASP A 358 11.42 14.03 -5.30
CA ASP A 358 11.22 15.00 -6.38
C ASP A 358 11.64 16.43 -5.98
N HIS A 359 11.95 16.66 -4.70
CA HIS A 359 12.22 18.00 -4.19
C HIS A 359 13.71 18.34 -4.30
N PRO A 360 14.10 19.54 -4.75
CA PRO A 360 15.52 19.95 -4.83
C PRO A 360 16.21 19.98 -3.46
N PHE A 361 15.43 20.13 -2.39
CA PHE A 361 15.90 20.08 -0.99
C PHE A 361 15.12 19.00 -0.20
N PRO A 362 15.47 17.71 -0.35
CA PRO A 362 14.74 16.59 0.26
C PRO A 362 14.59 16.71 1.79
N ALA A 363 15.70 17.01 2.48
CA ALA A 363 15.73 17.12 3.93
C ALA A 363 14.81 18.23 4.47
N TRP A 364 14.78 19.39 3.79
CA TRP A 364 13.92 20.51 4.15
C TRP A 364 12.44 20.20 3.91
N TYR A 365 12.11 19.59 2.77
CA TYR A 365 10.75 19.12 2.47
C TYR A 365 10.25 18.17 3.57
N ALA A 366 11.07 17.15 3.90
CA ALA A 366 10.76 16.19 4.94
C ALA A 366 10.59 16.82 6.33
N TRP A 367 11.43 17.80 6.68
CA TRP A 367 11.30 18.56 7.92
C TRP A 367 9.97 19.31 8.00
N ARG A 368 9.61 20.04 6.94
CA ARG A 368 8.35 20.80 6.86
C ARG A 368 7.14 19.88 6.97
N ARG A 369 7.14 18.76 6.23
CA ARG A 369 6.08 17.72 6.28
C ARG A 369 5.94 17.13 7.68
N ARG A 370 7.04 16.70 8.32
CA ARG A 370 7.01 16.20 9.71
C ARG A 370 6.46 17.23 10.70
N ARG A 371 6.82 18.51 10.54
CA ARG A 371 6.28 19.58 11.39
C ARG A 371 4.78 19.73 11.22
N ALA A 372 4.27 19.65 9.99
CA ALA A 372 2.83 19.69 9.70
C ALA A 372 2.09 18.47 10.27
N GLU A 373 2.63 17.26 10.11
CA GLU A 373 2.06 16.04 10.70
C GLU A 373 2.00 16.11 12.23
N ARG A 374 3.08 16.56 12.87
CA ARG A 374 3.10 16.75 14.34
C ARG A 374 2.02 17.72 14.80
N LYS A 375 1.79 18.82 14.08
CA LYS A 375 0.69 19.75 14.41
C LYS A 375 -0.68 19.07 14.28
N ARG A 376 -0.91 18.28 13.22
CA ARG A 376 -2.17 17.53 13.01
C ARG A 376 -2.43 16.49 14.10
N LEU A 377 -1.39 15.78 14.56
CA LEU A 377 -1.47 14.77 15.62
C LEU A 377 -1.59 15.38 17.04
N GLY A 378 -1.91 16.67 17.16
CA GLY A 378 -2.02 17.34 18.45
C GLY A 378 -0.67 17.42 19.17
N GLY A 379 0.37 17.79 18.43
CA GLY A 379 1.79 17.71 18.83
C GLY A 379 2.05 18.05 20.29
N ARG A 380 2.99 17.30 20.90
CA ARG A 380 3.41 17.49 22.29
C ARG A 380 3.55 18.99 22.61
N PRO A 381 3.01 19.44 23.75
CA PRO A 381 3.19 20.80 24.22
C PRO A 381 4.65 21.24 24.05
N GLY A 382 4.88 22.44 23.51
CA GLY A 382 6.24 22.99 23.41
C GLY A 382 6.92 23.04 24.79
N LEU A 383 8.25 23.18 24.83
CA LEU A 383 9.01 23.21 26.09
C LEU A 383 8.40 24.19 27.12
N LEU A 384 7.94 25.35 26.68
CA LEU A 384 7.21 26.35 27.49
C LEU A 384 5.91 25.82 28.11
N GLN A 385 5.18 24.97 27.40
CA GLN A 385 3.90 24.40 27.84
C GLN A 385 4.10 23.12 28.67
N ARG A 386 5.34 22.58 28.74
CA ARG A 386 5.76 21.58 29.73
C ARG A 386 6.28 22.22 31.02
N LEU A 387 6.87 23.42 30.93
CA LEU A 387 7.40 24.17 32.08
C LEU A 387 6.33 24.98 32.81
N LEU A 388 5.17 25.21 32.18
CA LEU A 388 4.01 25.82 32.79
C LEU A 388 2.97 24.71 33.04
N PRO A 389 2.73 24.28 34.30
CA PRO A 389 1.59 23.42 34.61
C PRO A 389 0.33 24.08 34.06
N ASP A 390 -0.57 23.29 33.44
CA ASP A 390 -1.90 23.75 33.05
C ASP A 390 -2.51 24.40 34.29
N ARG A 391 -2.62 25.73 34.35
CA ARG A 391 -3.24 26.44 35.50
C ARG A 391 -4.73 26.07 35.52
N THR A 392 -5.07 24.98 36.19
CA THR A 392 -6.42 24.41 36.22
C THR A 392 -7.34 25.13 37.22
N GLY A 393 -6.78 25.85 38.19
CA GLY A 393 -7.54 26.62 39.19
C GLY A 393 -8.54 27.61 38.60
N LYS A 394 -8.26 28.19 37.43
CA LYS A 394 -9.20 29.11 36.75
C LYS A 394 -10.47 28.42 36.23
N TYR A 395 -10.46 27.10 36.06
CA TYR A 395 -11.60 26.33 35.56
C TYR A 395 -12.44 25.70 36.68
N ALA A 396 -12.00 25.77 37.94
CA ALA A 396 -12.74 25.22 39.08
C ALA A 396 -14.16 25.80 39.23
N PRO A 397 -14.41 27.12 39.06
CA PRO A 397 -15.77 27.66 39.11
C PRO A 397 -16.67 27.14 37.98
N GLN A 398 -16.09 26.96 36.78
CA GLN A 398 -16.83 26.43 35.62
C GLN A 398 -17.16 24.94 35.81
N ALA A 399 -16.22 24.17 36.35
CA ALA A 399 -16.41 22.75 36.62
C ALA A 399 -17.51 22.54 37.68
N ASP A 400 -17.52 23.35 38.74
CA ASP A 400 -18.57 23.34 39.76
C ASP A 400 -19.95 23.63 39.18
N ALA A 401 -20.09 24.74 38.45
CA ALA A 401 -21.36 25.13 37.84
C ALA A 401 -21.90 24.03 36.90
N LEU A 402 -21.03 23.45 36.06
CA LEU A 402 -21.42 22.35 35.17
C LEU A 402 -21.75 21.06 35.93
N THR A 403 -21.10 20.80 37.06
CA THR A 403 -21.36 19.61 37.90
C THR A 403 -22.72 19.73 38.58
N ARG A 404 -23.12 20.91 39.05
CA ARG A 404 -24.48 21.16 39.57
C ARG A 404 -25.56 20.90 38.53
N GLN A 405 -25.29 21.28 37.28
CA GLN A 405 -26.17 21.02 36.13
C GLN A 405 -26.19 19.55 35.69
N LEU A 406 -25.39 18.68 36.29
CA LEU A 406 -25.36 17.25 35.94
C LEU A 406 -26.72 16.59 36.20
N LEU A 407 -27.44 17.03 37.26
CA LEU A 407 -28.77 16.52 37.61
C LEU A 407 -29.78 16.69 36.48
N GLU A 408 -29.71 17.80 35.74
CA GLU A 408 -30.61 18.12 34.62
C GLU A 408 -30.42 17.19 33.42
N ARG A 409 -29.29 16.48 33.36
CA ARG A 409 -28.94 15.57 32.27
C ARG A 409 -29.36 14.12 32.56
N TYR A 410 -29.91 13.86 33.74
CA TYR A 410 -30.24 12.52 34.17
C TYR A 410 -31.42 11.94 33.37
N ASN A 411 -31.18 10.81 32.72
CA ASN A 411 -32.17 10.05 31.99
C ASN A 411 -32.58 8.83 32.82
N SER A 412 -33.69 8.96 33.57
CA SER A 412 -34.21 7.89 34.42
C SER A 412 -34.62 6.62 33.65
N GLN A 413 -35.02 6.75 32.37
CA GLN A 413 -35.36 5.58 31.54
C GLN A 413 -34.11 4.78 31.17
N ALA A 414 -33.01 5.47 30.85
CA ALA A 414 -31.73 4.84 30.54
C ALA A 414 -31.01 4.31 31.80
N ALA A 415 -31.32 4.85 32.97
CA ALA A 415 -30.79 4.40 34.25
C ALA A 415 -31.51 3.15 34.80
N GLY A 416 -32.80 2.94 34.50
CA GLY A 416 -33.55 1.76 34.96
C GLY A 416 -33.60 1.65 36.50
N ASP A 417 -33.29 0.46 37.04
CA ASP A 417 -33.26 0.19 38.49
C ASP A 417 -31.93 0.57 39.17
N TRP A 418 -31.18 1.52 38.60
CA TRP A 418 -29.85 1.88 39.09
C TRP A 418 -29.90 2.56 40.46
N ARG A 419 -29.17 1.95 41.42
CA ARG A 419 -29.01 2.42 42.80
C ARG A 419 -27.55 2.49 43.15
N VAL A 420 -26.99 3.70 43.30
CA VAL A 420 -25.56 3.88 43.55
C VAL A 420 -25.24 5.19 44.25
N SER A 421 -24.16 5.19 45.04
CA SER A 421 -23.48 6.40 45.52
C SER A 421 -22.13 6.51 44.79
N LEU A 422 -21.89 7.64 44.13
CA LEU A 422 -20.66 7.94 43.39
C LEU A 422 -19.99 9.15 44.02
N ALA A 423 -18.68 9.09 44.21
CA ALA A 423 -17.88 10.22 44.67
C ALA A 423 -17.15 10.87 43.49
N LEU A 424 -17.12 12.20 43.45
CA LEU A 424 -16.35 12.97 42.48
C LEU A 424 -15.45 13.94 43.23
N ILE A 425 -14.14 13.84 43.00
CA ILE A 425 -13.11 14.69 43.58
C ILE A 425 -12.45 15.48 42.45
N LEU A 426 -12.72 16.79 42.43
CA LEU A 426 -12.10 17.71 41.48
C LEU A 426 -10.89 18.37 42.12
N THR A 427 -9.71 18.05 41.58
CA THR A 427 -8.46 18.65 42.02
C THR A 427 -8.20 19.97 41.29
N ALA A 428 -7.54 20.91 41.98
CA ALA A 428 -7.08 22.17 41.42
C ALA A 428 -5.63 22.44 41.85
N ASP A 429 -4.90 23.24 41.07
CA ASP A 429 -3.55 23.67 41.44
C ASP A 429 -3.55 24.66 42.61
N SER A 430 -2.37 24.84 43.22
CA SER A 430 -2.10 25.59 44.45
C SER A 430 -2.98 26.82 44.67
N GLY A 431 -3.76 26.79 45.77
CA GLY A 431 -4.53 27.92 46.29
C GLY A 431 -6.06 27.81 46.13
N VAL A 432 -6.57 26.81 45.39
CA VAL A 432 -8.01 26.53 45.28
C VAL A 432 -8.34 25.24 46.04
N PRO A 433 -9.33 25.23 46.96
CA PRO A 433 -9.76 24.02 47.65
C PRO A 433 -10.24 22.95 46.67
N GLU A 434 -9.98 21.68 46.98
CA GLU A 434 -10.59 20.56 46.25
C GLU A 434 -12.11 20.64 46.35
N GLN A 435 -12.80 20.41 45.24
CA GLN A 435 -14.25 20.32 45.23
C GLN A 435 -14.64 18.85 45.27
N ARG A 436 -15.52 18.52 46.21
CA ARG A 436 -15.95 17.15 46.48
C ARG A 436 -17.45 17.08 46.33
N TYR A 437 -17.90 16.06 45.61
CA TYR A 437 -19.32 15.81 45.39
C TYR A 437 -19.64 14.36 45.65
N THR A 438 -20.85 14.12 46.14
CA THR A 438 -21.45 12.79 46.20
C THR A 438 -22.74 12.81 45.40
N LEU A 439 -22.77 11.98 44.36
CA LEU A 439 -23.94 11.77 43.52
C LEU A 439 -24.64 10.49 43.96
N ARG A 440 -25.82 10.64 44.56
CA ARG A 440 -26.70 9.53 44.96
C ARG A 440 -27.80 9.37 43.94
N ILE A 441 -27.95 8.14 43.47
CA ILE A 441 -28.95 7.76 42.49
C ILE A 441 -29.76 6.62 43.12
N ASP A 442 -31.08 6.82 43.25
CA ASP A 442 -32.05 5.78 43.56
C ASP A 442 -33.20 5.86 42.55
N ARG A 443 -33.05 5.13 41.44
CA ARG A 443 -34.06 5.03 40.37
C ARG A 443 -34.44 6.37 39.73
N LYS A 444 -35.47 7.05 40.22
CA LYS A 444 -35.92 8.35 39.71
C LYS A 444 -35.37 9.50 40.54
N ASP A 445 -34.96 9.21 41.77
CA ASP A 445 -34.47 10.20 42.70
C ASP A 445 -32.96 10.32 42.56
N ILE A 446 -32.51 11.54 42.27
CA ILE A 446 -31.11 11.87 42.08
C ILE A 446 -30.76 13.07 42.95
N GLN A 447 -29.69 12.94 43.72
CA GLN A 447 -29.23 13.96 44.64
C GLN A 447 -27.73 14.18 44.47
N LEU A 448 -27.32 15.45 44.45
CA LEU A 448 -25.92 15.86 44.46
C LEU A 448 -25.64 16.56 45.79
N GLU A 449 -24.81 15.94 46.62
CA GLU A 449 -24.31 16.50 47.87
C GLU A 449 -22.94 17.12 47.64
N GLU A 450 -22.69 18.30 48.22
CA GLU A 450 -21.47 19.08 48.03
C GLU A 450 -20.62 19.13 49.30
N GLY A 451 -19.31 19.24 49.13
CA GLY A 451 -18.36 19.40 50.23
C GLY A 451 -17.98 18.09 50.93
N GLN A 452 -18.67 16.99 50.65
CA GLN A 452 -18.35 15.67 51.17
C GLN A 452 -18.26 14.65 50.02
N ALA A 453 -17.18 13.89 50.00
CA ALA A 453 -17.07 12.70 49.16
C ALA A 453 -17.33 11.49 50.05
N ASP A 454 -18.44 10.80 49.81
CA ASP A 454 -18.85 9.57 50.48
C ASP A 454 -17.75 8.52 50.37
N SER A 455 -17.12 8.20 51.51
CA SER A 455 -16.05 7.20 51.60
C SER A 455 -16.53 5.77 51.32
N THR A 456 -17.86 5.56 51.29
CA THR A 456 -18.50 4.29 50.95
C THR A 456 -19.01 4.25 49.51
N ALA A 457 -18.72 5.28 48.71
CA ALA A 457 -19.11 5.32 47.31
C ALA A 457 -18.59 4.11 46.53
N VAL A 458 -19.45 3.53 45.71
CA VAL A 458 -19.16 2.34 44.90
C VAL A 458 -18.11 2.65 43.83
N LEU A 459 -17.99 3.91 43.43
CA LEU A 459 -17.00 4.42 42.50
C LEU A 459 -16.62 5.86 42.87
N THR A 460 -15.33 6.11 42.93
CA THR A 460 -14.74 7.44 43.13
C THR A 460 -14.01 7.88 41.86
N LEU A 461 -14.40 9.02 41.31
CA LEU A 461 -13.74 9.66 40.16
C LEU A 461 -12.89 10.82 40.65
N THR A 462 -11.60 10.78 40.40
CA THR A 462 -10.67 11.87 40.75
C THR A 462 -10.04 12.45 39.49
N CYS A 463 -10.23 13.74 39.23
CA CYS A 463 -9.60 14.40 38.07
C CYS A 463 -9.43 15.91 38.27
N PRO A 464 -8.55 16.57 37.50
CA PRO A 464 -8.46 18.02 37.53
C PRO A 464 -9.77 18.68 37.08
N ALA A 465 -10.18 19.77 37.74
CA ALA A 465 -11.44 20.45 37.46
C ALA A 465 -11.62 20.83 35.98
N GLY A 466 -10.55 21.28 35.31
CA GLY A 466 -10.58 21.59 33.88
C GLY A 466 -10.80 20.38 32.97
N VAL A 467 -10.35 19.18 33.38
CA VAL A 467 -10.60 17.93 32.64
C VAL A 467 -12.07 17.56 32.77
N TRP A 468 -12.64 17.68 33.97
CA TRP A 468 -14.05 17.42 34.22
C TRP A 468 -14.98 18.36 33.44
N ALA A 469 -14.71 19.67 33.49
CA ALA A 469 -15.47 20.66 32.70
C ALA A 469 -15.44 20.34 31.20
N ALA A 470 -14.30 19.91 30.66
CA ALA A 470 -14.19 19.53 29.25
C ALA A 470 -15.01 18.26 28.90
N ILE A 471 -15.15 17.32 29.84
CA ILE A 471 -16.02 16.14 29.71
C ILE A 471 -17.48 16.58 29.67
N LEU A 472 -17.92 17.38 30.63
CA LEU A 472 -19.29 17.89 30.70
C LEU A 472 -19.67 18.76 29.49
N LEU A 473 -18.72 19.44 28.84
CA LEU A 473 -18.93 20.19 27.60
C LEU A 473 -18.84 19.35 26.32
N LYS A 474 -18.69 18.02 26.43
CA LYS A 474 -18.48 17.08 25.31
C LYS A 474 -17.28 17.41 24.42
N LYS A 475 -16.33 18.21 24.93
CA LYS A 475 -15.07 18.55 24.24
C LYS A 475 -14.01 17.47 24.43
N LYS A 476 -14.17 16.62 25.44
CA LYS A 476 -13.31 15.48 25.73
C LYS A 476 -14.15 14.29 26.14
N ARG A 477 -13.81 13.10 25.65
CA ARG A 477 -14.45 11.85 26.06
C ARG A 477 -13.91 11.39 27.41
N ILE A 478 -14.80 10.91 28.29
CA ILE A 478 -14.43 10.41 29.62
C ILE A 478 -13.44 9.24 29.52
N GLU A 479 -13.58 8.34 28.54
CA GLU A 479 -12.68 7.20 28.32
C GLU A 479 -11.28 7.66 27.94
N THR A 480 -11.17 8.73 27.16
CA THR A 480 -9.87 9.31 26.81
C THR A 480 -9.20 9.93 28.05
N ALA A 481 -9.97 10.49 28.98
CA ALA A 481 -9.42 11.01 30.24
C ALA A 481 -8.92 9.88 31.15
N VAL A 482 -9.65 8.76 31.23
CA VAL A 482 -9.24 7.55 31.96
C VAL A 482 -7.97 6.93 31.35
N LEU A 483 -7.97 6.67 30.04
CA LEU A 483 -6.83 6.07 29.33
C LEU A 483 -5.55 6.91 29.39
N THR A 484 -5.69 8.24 29.49
CA THR A 484 -4.54 9.15 29.60
C THR A 484 -4.09 9.39 31.05
N GLY A 485 -4.70 8.70 32.03
CA GLY A 485 -4.40 8.83 33.45
C GLY A 485 -4.80 10.19 34.05
N ARG A 486 -5.59 10.99 33.33
CA ARG A 486 -6.05 12.31 33.77
C ARG A 486 -7.37 12.27 34.54
N LEU A 487 -8.08 11.14 34.48
CA LEU A 487 -9.17 10.79 35.37
C LEU A 487 -8.83 9.44 35.99
N LYS A 488 -8.73 9.38 37.31
CA LYS A 488 -8.60 8.15 38.08
C LYS A 488 -9.99 7.69 38.49
N ALA A 489 -10.23 6.39 38.38
CA ALA A 489 -11.49 5.77 38.74
C ALA A 489 -11.18 4.62 39.70
N ASP A 490 -11.57 4.76 40.96
CA ASP A 490 -11.30 3.80 42.04
C ASP A 490 -12.63 3.18 42.52
N GLY A 491 -12.72 1.86 42.62
CA GLY A 491 -13.95 1.12 42.96
C GLY A 491 -14.50 0.28 41.79
N LYS A 492 -15.82 0.08 41.70
CA LYS A 492 -16.47 -0.68 40.62
C LYS A 492 -16.58 0.16 39.35
N VAL A 493 -15.50 0.19 38.56
CA VAL A 493 -15.37 0.99 37.32
C VAL A 493 -16.47 0.69 36.29
N GLU A 494 -17.01 -0.52 36.30
CA GLU A 494 -18.16 -0.94 35.46
C GLU A 494 -19.44 -0.11 35.72
N GLU A 495 -19.65 0.37 36.95
CA GLU A 495 -20.75 1.31 37.25
C GLU A 495 -20.53 2.69 36.60
N GLY A 496 -19.28 3.05 36.32
CA GLY A 496 -18.92 4.26 35.58
C GLY A 496 -19.36 4.22 34.11
N LEU A 497 -19.55 3.04 33.52
CA LEU A 497 -20.08 2.92 32.15
C LEU A 497 -21.55 3.35 32.06
N LYS A 498 -22.32 3.19 33.15
CA LYS A 498 -23.73 3.62 33.23
C LYS A 498 -23.88 5.13 33.33
N LEU A 499 -22.85 5.86 33.76
CA LEU A 499 -22.86 7.33 33.73
C LEU A 499 -23.08 7.86 32.30
N ARG A 500 -22.58 7.14 31.29
CA ARG A 500 -22.75 7.53 29.89
C ARG A 500 -24.21 7.42 29.43
N SER A 501 -24.87 6.30 29.72
CA SER A 501 -26.27 6.12 29.33
C SER A 501 -27.20 7.01 30.16
N ALA A 502 -26.91 7.19 31.45
CA ALA A 502 -27.73 7.97 32.36
C ALA A 502 -27.55 9.49 32.21
N PHE A 503 -26.35 10.00 31.86
CA PHE A 503 -26.07 11.44 31.81
C PHE A 503 -25.58 11.96 30.45
N GLY A 504 -25.42 11.08 29.45
CA GLY A 504 -24.97 11.45 28.12
C GLY A 504 -23.53 11.99 28.07
N LEU A 505 -22.67 11.48 28.95
CA LEU A 505 -21.25 11.84 29.10
C LEU A 505 -20.32 11.24 28.05
#